data_AF-A0A847E1V4-F1
#
_entry.id   AF-A0A847E1V4-F1
#
_cell.length_a   1.000
_cell.length_b   1.000
_cell.length_c   1.000
_cell.angle_alpha   90.00
_cell.angle_beta   90.00
_cell.angle_gamma   90.00
#
_symmetry.space_group_name_H-M   'P 1'
#
loop_
_entity.id
_entity.type
_entity.pdbx_description
1 polymer ?
#
loop_
_entity_poly.entity_id
_entity_poly.type
_entity_poly.pdbx_seq_one_letter_code
_entity_poly.pdbx_strand_id
1 'polypeptide(L)' 'MSNLTISVDEEVLRRARIRALQQGSSVNAILRELLEAYAGVGPAQSDAVAELIRLSKDSTARRGNAAWTRDDLHERS' A
#
# COMPACT_ATOMS: atom_id res chain seq x y z
N MET A 1 -15.09 10.78 -15.18
CA MET A 1 -14.78 11.48 -13.91
C MET A 1 -16.09 11.91 -13.28
N SER A 2 -16.30 11.61 -12.00
CA SER A 2 -17.43 12.06 -11.19
C SER A 2 -16.96 13.16 -10.24
N ASN A 3 -17.82 14.14 -9.96
CA ASN A 3 -17.54 15.21 -9.00
C ASN A 3 -18.22 14.88 -7.67
N LEU A 4 -17.49 15.02 -6.56
CA LEU A 4 -17.99 14.86 -5.21
C LEU A 4 -17.90 16.20 -4.48
N THR A 5 -19.02 16.68 -3.95
CA THR A 5 -19.08 17.86 -3.08
C THR A 5 -19.36 17.40 -1.66
N ILE A 6 -18.52 17.81 -0.72
CA ILE A 6 -18.68 17.52 0.71
C ILE A 6 -18.61 18.83 1.50
N SER A 7 -19.42 18.93 2.56
CA SER A 7 -19.33 20.00 3.54
C SER A 7 -18.35 19.58 4.64
N VAL A 8 -17.35 20.42 4.89
CA VAL A 8 -16.36 20.23 5.96
C VAL A 8 -16.17 21.54 6.69
N ASP A 9 -15.72 21.45 7.94
CA ASP A 9 -15.34 22.62 8.71
C ASP A 9 -14.21 23.40 8.00
N GLU A 10 -14.35 24.73 7.96
CA GLU A 10 -13.45 25.60 7.21
C GLU A 10 -12.01 25.56 7.76
N GLU A 11 -11.86 25.48 9.09
CA GLU A 11 -10.55 25.42 9.73
C GLU A 11 -9.88 24.07 9.48
N VAL A 12 -10.65 22.99 9.41
CA VAL A 12 -10.15 21.69 8.98
C VAL A 12 -9.66 21.74 7.52
N LEU A 13 -10.45 22.31 6.62
CA LEU A 13 -10.07 22.43 5.20
C LEU A 13 -8.81 23.28 5.01
N ARG A 14 -8.70 24.39 5.76
CA ARG A 14 -7.53 25.27 5.73
C ARG A 14 -6.26 24.55 6.17
N ARG A 15 -6.31 23.83 7.30
CA ARG A 15 -5.16 23.04 7.79
C ARG A 15 -4.78 21.92 6.84
N ALA A 16 -5.77 21.24 6.27
CA ALA A 16 -5.54 20.19 5.27
C ALA A 16 -4.82 20.74 4.02
N ARG A 17 -5.23 21.92 3.53
CA ARG A 17 -4.56 22.58 2.39
C ARG A 17 -3.10 22.93 2.67
N ILE A 18 -2.81 23.51 3.84
CA ILE A 18 -1.44 23.84 4.24
C ILE A 18 -0.58 22.57 4.29
N ARG A 19 -1.10 21.51 4.91
CA ARG A 19 -0.39 20.23 5.01
C ARG A 19 -0.14 19.60 3.64
N ALA A 20 -1.15 19.61 2.76
CA ALA A 20 -1.01 19.09 1.41
C ALA A 20 0.07 19.84 0.62
N LEU A 21 0.10 21.18 0.71
CA LEU A 21 1.13 22.00 0.09
C LEU A 21 2.53 21.69 0.61
N GLN A 22 2.69 21.50 1.92
CA GLN A 22 3.97 21.09 2.52
C GLN A 22 4.46 19.74 2.01
N GLN A 23 3.54 18.86 1.61
CA GLN A 23 3.84 17.54 1.03
C GLN A 23 3.97 17.57 -0.50
N GLY A 24 3.87 18.75 -1.15
CA GLY A 24 3.88 18.86 -2.61
C GLY A 24 2.65 18.24 -3.28
N SER A 25 1.53 18.12 -2.54
CA SER A 25 0.29 17.49 -3.00
C SER A 25 -0.89 18.46 -2.89
N SER A 26 -2.09 17.98 -3.22
CA SER A 26 -3.35 18.72 -3.07
C SER A 26 -4.35 17.92 -2.25
N VAL A 27 -5.28 18.63 -1.60
CA VAL A 27 -6.37 17.98 -0.85
C VAL A 27 -7.18 17.05 -1.76
N ASN A 28 -7.39 17.42 -3.03
CA ASN A 28 -8.11 16.59 -3.99
C ASN A 28 -7.35 15.32 -4.36
N ALA A 29 -6.01 15.37 -4.46
CA ALA A 29 -5.19 14.18 -4.72
C ALA A 29 -5.25 13.22 -3.54
N ILE A 30 -5.10 13.73 -2.31
CA ILE A 30 -5.20 12.93 -1.09
C ILE A 30 -6.60 12.32 -0.94
N LEU A 31 -7.66 13.08 -1.20
CA LEU A 31 -9.03 12.57 -1.17
C LEU A 31 -9.29 11.50 -2.22
N ARG A 32 -8.73 11.66 -3.43
CA ARG A 32 -8.81 10.64 -4.47
C ARG A 32 -8.19 9.33 -4.02
N GLU A 33 -6.95 9.37 -3.54
CA GLU A 33 -6.23 8.19 -3.04
C GLU A 33 -6.98 7.53 -1.87
N LEU A 34 -7.51 8.33 -0.94
CA LEU A 34 -8.30 7.83 0.18
C LEU A 34 -9.57 7.12 -0.30
N LEU A 35 -10.28 7.69 -1.28
CA LEU A 35 -11.51 7.11 -1.82
C LEU A 35 -11.22 5.83 -2.62
N GLU A 36 -10.13 5.80 -3.39
CA GLU A 36 -9.67 4.61 -4.11
C GLU A 36 -9.31 3.49 -3.12
N ALA A 37 -8.57 3.81 -2.06
CA ALA A 37 -8.25 2.85 -0.99
C ALA A 37 -9.52 2.38 -0.25
N TYR A 38 -10.43 3.29 0.09
CA TYR A 38 -11.68 2.97 0.77
C TYR A 38 -12.60 2.09 -0.08
N ALA A 39 -12.67 2.35 -1.38
CA ALA A 39 -13.44 1.52 -2.32
C ALA A 39 -12.77 0.18 -2.63
N GLY A 40 -11.57 -0.09 -2.09
CA GLY A 40 -10.80 -1.29 -2.42
C GLY A 40 -10.26 -1.29 -3.86
N VAL A 41 -10.20 -0.13 -4.50
CA VAL A 41 -9.72 0.07 -5.89
C VAL A 41 -8.20 0.36 -5.92
N GLY A 42 -7.50 0.13 -4.80
CA GLY A 42 -6.05 0.28 -4.70
C GLY A 42 -5.30 -0.92 -5.32
N PRO A 43 -4.50 -0.73 -6.39
CA PRO A 43 -4.15 -1.81 -7.32
C PRO A 43 -2.93 -2.69 -6.98
N ALA A 44 -2.37 -2.65 -5.76
CA ALA A 44 -1.12 -3.40 -5.51
C ALA A 44 -0.99 -3.99 -4.12
N GLN A 45 -1.34 -3.26 -3.06
CA GLN A 45 -1.01 -3.73 -1.71
C GLN A 45 -1.93 -4.86 -1.23
N SER A 46 -3.24 -4.76 -1.48
CA SER A 46 -4.19 -5.82 -1.14
C SER A 46 -3.93 -7.07 -1.97
N ASP A 47 -3.69 -6.90 -3.28
CA ASP A 47 -3.41 -8.00 -4.19
C ASP A 47 -2.05 -8.66 -3.88
N ALA A 48 -1.00 -7.89 -3.60
CA ALA A 48 0.29 -8.44 -3.20
C ALA A 48 0.22 -9.19 -1.87
N VAL A 49 -0.58 -8.72 -0.90
CA VAL A 49 -0.81 -9.44 0.36
C VAL A 49 -1.60 -10.73 0.11
N ALA A 50 -2.63 -10.68 -0.73
CA ALA A 50 -3.41 -11.87 -1.11
C ALA A 50 -2.54 -12.90 -1.86
N GLU A 51 -1.70 -12.44 -2.77
CA GLU A 51 -0.73 -13.25 -3.52
C GLU A 51 0.34 -13.84 -2.59
N LEU A 52 0.87 -13.07 -1.65
CA LEU A 52 1.81 -13.56 -0.64
C LEU A 52 1.18 -14.66 0.22
N ILE A 53 -0.07 -14.48 0.66
CA ILE A 53 -0.80 -15.49 1.44
C ILE A 53 -1.05 -16.75 0.59
N ARG A 54 -1.41 -16.59 -0.69
CA ARG A 54 -1.59 -17.71 -1.63
C ARG A 54 -0.29 -18.50 -1.80
N LEU A 55 0.81 -17.81 -2.12
CA LEU A 55 2.14 -18.42 -2.25
C LEU A 55 2.58 -19.13 -0.97
N SER A 56 2.30 -18.55 0.21
CA SER A 56 2.61 -19.18 1.50
C SER A 56 1.83 -20.48 1.72
N LYS A 57 0.54 -20.51 1.35
CA LYS A 57 -0.31 -21.71 1.46
C LYS A 57 0.06 -22.81 0.46
N ASP A 58 0.39 -22.42 -0.78
CA ASP A 58 0.76 -23.36 -1.85
C ASP A 58 2.22 -23.83 -1.72
N SER A 59 3.03 -23.14 -0.91
CA SER A 59 4.42 -23.50 -0.71
C SER A 59 4.56 -24.81 0.04
N THR A 60 5.24 -25.76 -0.60
CA THR A 60 5.72 -27.00 0.05
C THR A 60 7.05 -26.78 0.78
N ALA A 61 7.54 -25.55 0.86
CA ALA A 61 8.81 -25.24 1.51
C ALA A 61 8.71 -25.52 3.01
N ARG A 62 9.44 -26.54 3.46
CA ARG A 62 9.62 -26.89 4.87
C ARG A 62 11.03 -26.48 5.26
N ARG A 63 11.20 -25.88 6.44
CA ARG A 63 12.53 -25.73 7.04
C ARG A 63 13.05 -27.15 7.32
N GLY A 64 13.89 -27.68 6.43
CA GLY A 64 14.59 -28.92 6.65
C GLY A 64 15.68 -28.76 7.73
N ASN A 65 16.43 -29.82 8.02
CA ASN A 65 17.56 -29.77 8.95
C ASN A 65 18.82 -29.04 8.39
N ALA A 66 18.71 -28.41 7.23
CA ALA A 66 19.81 -27.73 6.58
C ALA A 66 19.94 -26.29 7.12
N ALA A 67 21.00 -26.02 7.87
CA ALA A 67 21.42 -24.67 8.25
C ALA A 67 22.37 -24.16 7.16
N TRP A 68 21.82 -23.57 6.09
CA TRP A 68 22.65 -22.93 5.08
C TRP A 68 23.26 -21.66 5.65
N THR A 69 24.57 -21.52 5.51
CA THR A 69 25.23 -20.23 5.72
C THR A 69 25.05 -19.36 4.48
N ARG A 70 25.27 -18.05 4.63
CA ARG A 70 25.14 -17.10 3.53
C ARG A 70 26.04 -17.46 2.36
N ASP A 71 27.24 -17.97 2.63
CA ASP A 71 28.23 -18.32 1.62
C ASP A 71 27.81 -19.56 0.83
N ASP A 72 27.21 -20.57 1.48
CA ASP A 72 26.69 -21.80 0.83
C ASP A 72 25.61 -21.53 -0.23
N LEU A 73 24.88 -20.42 -0.10
CA LEU A 73 23.81 -20.03 -1.03
C LEU A 73 24.33 -19.31 -2.27
N HIS A 74 25.49 -18.65 -2.17
CA HIS A 74 26.08 -17.90 -3.28
C HIS A 74 26.82 -18.78 -4.28
N GLU A 75 27.25 -19.99 -3.91
CA GLU A 75 27.89 -20.94 -4.85
C GLU A 75 26.89 -21.69 -5.75
N ARG A 76 25.57 -21.57 -5.51
CA ARG A 76 24.54 -22.34 -6.25
C ARG A 76 23.96 -21.62 -7.47
N SER A 77 24.55 -20.50 -7.91
CA SER A 77 24.13 -19.75 -9.10
C SER A 77 24.88 -20.18 -10.36
#